data_AF-A0A4Q5SVQ5-F1
#
_entry.id   AF-A0A4Q5SVQ5-F1
#
_cell.length_a   1.000
_cell.length_b   1.000
_cell.length_c   1.000
_cell.angle_alpha   90.00
_cell.angle_beta   90.00
_cell.angle_gamma   90.00
#
_symmetry.space_group_name_H-M   'P 1'
#
loop_
_entity.id
_entity.type
_entity.pdbx_description
1 polymer ?
#
loop_
_entity_poly.entity_id
_entity_poly.type
_entity_poly.pdbx_seq_one_letter_code
_entity_poly.pdbx_strand_id
1 'polypeptide(L)'
;MNALLPSRRAFLQSSGLIFGIALPMRGMAKTAAAAPFAPNAFVRVSPDNLVSVVIKHVEFGQGPATGLATILVDEMDADWGQIRIEFAPANDALYK
;
A
#
# COMPACT_ATOMS: atom_id res chain seq x y z
N MET A 1 70.56 25.72 -13.01
CA MET A 1 69.15 25.44 -13.38
C MET A 1 68.70 24.25 -12.52
N ASN A 2 68.04 24.48 -11.38
CA ASN A 2 67.55 23.37 -10.54
C ASN A 2 66.18 22.94 -11.05
N ALA A 3 66.10 21.73 -11.58
CA ALA A 3 64.85 21.10 -12.01
C ALA A 3 63.94 20.89 -10.79
N LEU A 4 62.67 21.29 -10.93
CA LEU A 4 61.63 21.01 -9.93
C LEU A 4 61.34 19.50 -9.94
N LEU A 5 61.98 18.76 -9.03
CA LEU A 5 61.67 17.35 -8.81
C LEU A 5 60.21 17.23 -8.32
N PRO A 6 59.38 16.37 -8.96
CA PRO A 6 57.96 16.28 -8.65
C PRO A 6 57.75 15.74 -7.23
N SER A 7 57.30 16.58 -6.31
CA SER A 7 56.87 16.17 -4.98
C SER A 7 55.35 16.20 -4.88
N ARG A 8 54.76 15.33 -4.05
CA ARG A 8 53.31 15.29 -3.79
C ARG A 8 52.74 16.66 -3.39
N ARG A 9 53.54 17.43 -2.66
CA ARG A 9 53.21 18.80 -2.23
C ARG A 9 53.12 19.77 -3.41
N ALA A 10 54.08 19.73 -4.34
CA ALA A 10 54.07 20.58 -5.52
C ALA A 10 52.87 20.28 -6.43
N PHE A 11 52.50 18.99 -6.56
CA PHE A 11 51.32 18.57 -7.34
C PHE A 11 50.00 19.11 -6.78
N LEU A 12 49.82 19.08 -5.46
CA LEU A 12 48.61 19.66 -4.81
C LEU A 12 48.57 21.19 -4.89
N GLN A 13 49.73 21.85 -4.94
CA GLN A 13 49.79 23.31 -5.07
C GLN A 13 49.44 23.81 -6.48
N SER A 14 49.62 22.97 -7.51
CA SER A 14 49.42 23.35 -8.91
C SER A 14 48.17 22.73 -9.56
N SER A 15 47.38 21.95 -8.82
CA SER A 15 46.19 21.26 -9.35
C SER A 15 44.92 21.60 -8.56
N GLY A 16 43.76 21.49 -9.23
CA GLY A 16 42.45 21.68 -8.63
C GLY A 16 41.46 20.62 -9.12
N LEU A 17 40.45 20.32 -8.31
CA LEU A 17 39.42 19.32 -8.59
C LEU A 17 38.05 19.99 -8.66
N ILE A 18 37.31 19.73 -9.74
CA ILE A 18 35.94 20.23 -9.93
C ILE A 18 35.00 19.04 -10.05
N PHE A 19 33.90 19.07 -9.30
CA PHE A 19 32.79 18.13 -9.43
C PHE A 19 31.56 18.83 -10.00
N GLY A 20 30.89 18.17 -10.95
CA GLY A 20 29.61 18.59 -11.51
C GLY A 20 28.54 17.55 -11.22
N ILE A 21 27.35 18.01 -10.82
CA ILE A 21 26.16 17.17 -10.65
C ILE A 21 25.13 17.61 -11.69
N ALA A 22 24.67 16.67 -12.52
CA ALA A 22 23.56 16.87 -13.43
C ALA A 22 22.33 16.12 -12.92
N LEU A 23 21.32 16.85 -12.44
CA LEU A 23 20.04 16.28 -12.04
C LEU A 23 19.08 16.26 -13.24
N PRO A 24 18.50 15.10 -13.61
CA PRO A 24 17.50 15.05 -14.67
C PRO A 24 16.19 15.71 -14.19
N MET A 25 15.87 16.92 -14.69
CA MET A 25 14.62 17.62 -14.39
C MET A 25 13.40 17.15 -15.20
N ARG A 26 13.40 15.90 -15.70
CA ARG A 26 12.28 15.36 -16.47
C ARG A 26 11.80 14.04 -15.89
N GLY A 27 10.91 14.17 -14.91
CA GLY A 27 9.97 13.15 -14.50
C GLY A 27 8.73 13.85 -13.95
N MET A 28 7.73 14.09 -14.80
CA MET A 28 6.39 14.32 -14.24
C MET A 28 5.98 13.02 -13.57
N ALA A 29 5.74 13.05 -12.27
CA ALA A 29 5.13 11.94 -11.58
C ALA A 29 3.83 11.62 -12.32
N LYS A 30 3.75 10.45 -12.95
CA LYS A 30 2.47 9.93 -13.41
C LYS A 30 1.65 9.70 -12.15
N THR A 31 0.54 10.43 -11.99
CA THR A 31 -0.46 10.07 -11.00
C THR A 31 -0.94 8.67 -11.36
N ALA A 32 -0.40 7.66 -10.68
CA ALA A 32 -0.98 6.33 -10.73
C ALA A 32 -2.42 6.47 -10.23
N ALA A 33 -3.37 5.86 -10.93
CA ALA A 33 -4.71 5.71 -10.38
C ALA A 33 -4.56 5.09 -9.00
N ALA A 34 -5.07 5.76 -7.97
CA ALA A 34 -5.04 5.22 -6.62
C ALA A 34 -5.73 3.87 -6.65
N ALA A 35 -5.04 2.82 -6.18
CA ALA A 35 -5.68 1.53 -6.02
C ALA A 35 -6.91 1.69 -5.11
N PRO A 36 -8.01 0.94 -5.35
CA PRO A 36 -9.15 0.96 -4.45
C PRO A 36 -8.68 0.71 -3.01
N PHE A 37 -9.16 1.53 -2.08
CA PHE A 37 -8.83 1.36 -0.66
C PHE A 37 -9.48 0.08 -0.15
N ALA A 38 -8.69 -0.99 -0.05
CA ALA A 38 -9.12 -2.32 0.38
C ALA A 38 -8.14 -2.89 1.42
N PRO A 39 -8.14 -2.35 2.65
CA PRO A 39 -7.19 -2.76 3.70
C PRO A 39 -7.46 -4.17 4.26
N ASN A 40 -8.68 -4.68 4.10
CA ASN A 40 -9.12 -5.98 4.58
C ASN A 40 -9.96 -6.70 3.50
N ALA A 41 -9.81 -8.03 3.42
CA ALA A 41 -10.53 -8.88 2.47
C ALA A 41 -11.96 -9.23 2.93
N PHE A 42 -12.19 -9.32 4.24
CA PHE A 42 -13.40 -9.87 4.87
C PHE A 42 -14.37 -8.81 5.39
N VAL A 43 -13.87 -7.65 5.82
CA VAL A 43 -14.72 -6.55 6.29
C VAL A 43 -14.39 -5.30 5.49
N ARG A 44 -15.41 -4.69 4.88
CA ARG A 44 -15.25 -3.45 4.11
C ARG A 44 -16.26 -2.42 4.59
N VAL A 45 -15.78 -1.21 4.87
CA VAL A 45 -16.62 -0.06 5.22
C VAL A 45 -16.60 0.89 4.04
N SER A 46 -17.76 1.13 3.44
CA SER A 46 -17.90 2.05 2.31
C SER A 46 -18.18 3.48 2.79
N PRO A 47 -17.90 4.50 1.96
CA PRO A 47 -18.12 5.90 2.32
C PRO A 47 -19.58 6.28 2.61
N ASP A 48 -20.55 5.47 2.18
CA ASP A 48 -21.98 5.61 2.44
C ASP A 48 -22.43 4.89 3.73
N ASN A 49 -21.49 4.53 4.61
CA ASN A 49 -21.72 3.87 5.90
C ASN A 49 -22.34 2.47 5.79
N LEU A 50 -22.15 1.77 4.67
CA LEU A 50 -22.45 0.36 4.59
C LEU A 50 -21.22 -0.46 5.01
N VAL A 51 -21.48 -1.56 5.70
CA VAL A 51 -20.45 -2.50 6.12
C VAL A 51 -20.71 -3.84 5.45
N SER A 52 -19.81 -4.24 4.56
CA SER A 52 -19.87 -5.56 3.94
C SER A 52 -19.04 -6.56 4.74
N VAL A 53 -19.65 -7.68 5.12
CA VAL A 53 -18.98 -8.87 5.65
C VAL A 53 -18.91 -9.94 4.57
N VAL A 54 -17.70 -10.37 4.23
CA VAL A 54 -17.45 -11.38 3.19
C VAL A 54 -17.22 -12.73 3.85
N ILE A 55 -18.09 -13.68 3.55
CA ILE A 55 -18.05 -15.04 4.09
C ILE A 55 -17.37 -15.95 3.06
N LYS A 56 -16.19 -16.49 3.38
CA LYS A 56 -15.48 -17.44 2.50
C LYS A 56 -16.04 -18.87 2.56
N HIS A 57 -16.72 -19.20 3.65
CA HIS A 57 -17.27 -20.53 3.84
C HIS A 57 -18.62 -20.62 3.15
N VAL A 58 -18.74 -21.56 2.22
CA VAL A 58 -20.04 -21.93 1.67
C VAL A 58 -20.86 -22.59 2.76
N GLU A 59 -22.10 -22.17 2.89
CA GLU A 59 -23.04 -22.69 3.86
C GLU A 59 -24.39 -22.93 3.16
N PHE A 60 -25.17 -23.89 3.68
CA PHE A 60 -26.44 -24.34 3.11
C PHE A 60 -27.59 -24.24 4.13
N GLY A 61 -27.71 -23.10 4.81
CA GLY A 61 -28.72 -22.82 5.83
C GLY A 61 -28.30 -23.17 7.25
N GLN A 62 -27.00 -23.34 7.51
CA GLN A 62 -26.49 -23.70 8.85
C GLN A 62 -26.39 -22.47 9.77
N GLY A 63 -26.54 -21.27 9.22
CA GLY A 63 -26.50 -20.00 9.95
C GLY A 63 -25.13 -19.37 10.26
N PRO A 64 -23.94 -19.85 9.80
CA PRO A 64 -22.68 -19.18 10.14
C PRO A 64 -22.57 -17.79 9.52
N ALA A 65 -23.14 -17.56 8.33
CA ALA A 65 -23.18 -16.24 7.71
C ALA A 65 -23.93 -15.22 8.58
N THR A 66 -25.12 -15.60 9.06
CA THR A 66 -25.91 -14.77 9.98
C THR A 66 -25.19 -14.55 11.30
N GLY A 67 -24.64 -15.61 11.92
CA GLY A 67 -23.95 -15.50 13.21
C GLY A 67 -22.72 -14.59 13.14
N LEU A 68 -21.92 -14.70 12.08
CA LEU A 68 -20.77 -13.82 11.86
C LEU A 68 -21.19 -12.36 11.65
N ALA A 69 -22.29 -12.12 10.93
CA ALA A 69 -22.84 -10.79 10.77
C ALA A 69 -23.37 -10.21 12.09
N THR A 70 -23.98 -11.03 12.95
CA THR A 70 -24.44 -10.60 14.29
C THR A 70 -23.28 -10.15 15.15
N ILE A 71 -22.21 -10.94 15.22
CA ILE A 71 -21.00 -10.55 15.96
C ILE A 71 -20.43 -9.24 15.42
N LEU A 72 -20.37 -9.07 14.09
CA LEU A 72 -19.85 -7.85 13.49
C LEU A 72 -20.67 -6.62 13.88
N VAL A 73 -22.00 -6.73 13.91
CA VAL A 73 -22.87 -5.64 14.35
C VAL A 73 -22.61 -5.25 15.78
N ASP A 74 -22.55 -6.23 16.66
CA ASP A 74 -22.34 -5.99 18.09
C ASP A 74 -20.97 -5.31 18.34
N GLU A 75 -19.92 -5.75 17.65
CA GLU A 75 -18.57 -5.18 17.79
C GLU A 75 -18.41 -3.79 17.18
N MET A 76 -19.21 -3.47 16.14
CA MET A 76 -19.16 -2.17 15.46
C MET A 76 -20.18 -1.16 15.98
N ASP A 77 -21.08 -1.56 16.87
CA ASP A 77 -22.25 -0.77 17.31
C ASP A 77 -23.04 -0.20 16.11
N ALA A 78 -23.21 -1.03 15.08
CA ALA A 78 -23.81 -0.66 13.80
C ALA A 78 -25.31 -0.98 13.75
N ASP A 79 -26.07 -0.28 12.91
CA ASP A 79 -27.46 -0.68 12.62
C ASP A 79 -27.47 -1.90 11.69
N TRP A 80 -28.38 -2.85 11.93
CA TRP A 80 -28.50 -4.06 11.10
C TRP A 80 -28.74 -3.73 9.61
N GLY A 81 -29.46 -2.65 9.33
CA GLY A 81 -29.72 -2.12 7.99
C GLY A 81 -28.47 -1.61 7.27
N GLN A 82 -27.36 -1.38 7.98
CA GLN A 82 -26.06 -1.00 7.41
C GLN A 82 -25.21 -2.20 6.98
N ILE A 83 -25.56 -3.42 7.40
CA ILE A 83 -24.76 -4.61 7.10
C ILE A 83 -25.17 -5.25 5.78
N ARG A 84 -24.17 -5.67 4.99
CA ARG A 84 -24.35 -6.49 3.79
C ARG A 84 -23.52 -7.76 3.93
N ILE A 85 -24.20 -8.90 3.83
CA ILE A 85 -23.53 -10.21 3.81
C ILE A 85 -23.23 -10.54 2.34
N GLU A 86 -21.97 -10.79 2.05
CA GLU A 86 -21.49 -11.21 0.73
C GLU A 86 -20.74 -12.54 0.84
N PHE A 87 -20.78 -13.35 -0.21
CA PHE A 87 -19.96 -14.55 -0.29
C PHE A 87 -18.71 -14.28 -1.10
N ALA A 88 -17.58 -14.81 -0.63
CA ALA A 88 -16.31 -14.62 -1.30
C ALA A 88 -16.35 -15.19 -2.72
N PRO A 89 -15.91 -14.44 -3.75
CA PRO A 89 -15.68 -15.02 -5.06
C PRO A 89 -14.53 -16.03 -5.01
N ALA A 90 -14.44 -16.89 -6.02
CA ALA A 90 -13.37 -17.88 -6.14
C ALA A 90 -12.00 -17.24 -6.37
N ASN A 91 -11.37 -16.75 -5.29
CA ASN A 91 -10.05 -16.13 -5.27
C ASN A 91 -9.29 -16.56 -4.00
N ASP A 92 -8.64 -17.72 -4.09
CA ASP A 92 -7.90 -18.37 -3.00
C ASP A 92 -6.75 -17.51 -2.45
N ALA A 93 -6.09 -16.73 -3.31
CA ALA A 93 -5.00 -15.87 -2.88
C ALA A 93 -5.46 -14.79 -1.88
N LEU A 94 -6.69 -14.28 -2.07
CA LEU A 94 -7.30 -13.23 -1.25
C LEU A 94 -8.10 -13.80 -0.07
N TYR A 95 -8.75 -14.96 -0.26
CA TYR A 95 -9.66 -15.59 0.71
C TYR A 95 -9.13 -16.95 1.15
N LYS A 96 -8.07 -16.93 1.96
CA LYS A 96 -7.48 -18.15 2.56
C LYS A 96 -8.26 -18.66 3.75
#